data_AF-A0AAD9MKP0-F1
#
_entry.id   AF-A0AAD9MKP0-F1
#
_cell.length_a   1.000
_cell.length_b   1.000
_cell.length_c   1.000
_cell.angle_alpha   90.00
_cell.angle_beta   90.00
_cell.angle_gamma   90.00
#
_symmetry.space_group_name_H-M   'P 1'
#
loop_
_entity.id
_entity.type
_entity.pdbx_description
1 polymer ?
#
loop_
_entity_poly.entity_id
_entity_poly.type
_entity_poly.pdbx_seq_one_letter_code
_entity_poly.pdbx_strand_id
1 'polypeptide(L)'
;MDLSPLNIQIESLVRIDINSFKSSDEVSKEKQEIIFLFVARLIREKGIEEYIEAIKMIQDVPFDRPVKFQIIGDLYPSNPSAIHEDTLKGWIEEGLIEYLGYQNDVKSFIEKSSCVVLPSYREGLSKSLLEAASMERPIITTNVSGCRDVVDDGVNGYLCEVQDSYSLRNQLIKMIELTPTEREDMGKRGRKKEKYMNLTHLDENNKPKMVDVSDKDETTRIAVASGVIEISQEAYDAVVSNSAKKGPVLQTAVIAAIQGTKQTSTLIPMCHPLMLTSVKTELEELPALPGFKLSVRAKLKGRTGVEMEALTGVSVGLLTIYDMLKAIDKGMVIKTVQLEEKEGGVSGDFRR
;
A
#
# COMPACT_ATOMS: atom_id res chain seq x y z
N MET A 1 1.97 -11.21 -39.35
CA MET A 1 1.97 -10.38 -38.13
C MET A 1 2.61 -11.24 -37.06
N ASP A 2 3.79 -10.83 -36.63
CA ASP A 2 4.58 -11.52 -35.62
C ASP A 2 3.85 -11.38 -34.27
N LEU A 3 3.42 -12.51 -33.69
CA LEU A 3 2.75 -12.60 -32.40
C LEU A 3 3.76 -13.01 -31.32
N SER A 4 4.95 -12.41 -31.33
CA SER A 4 5.84 -12.48 -30.17
C SER A 4 5.13 -11.84 -28.97
N PRO A 5 4.99 -12.54 -27.83
CA PRO A 5 4.33 -11.98 -26.65
C PRO A 5 5.07 -10.70 -26.23
N LEU A 6 4.32 -9.62 -26.09
CA LEU A 6 4.80 -8.36 -25.54
C LEU A 6 5.28 -8.66 -24.11
N ASN A 7 6.59 -8.80 -23.94
CA ASN A 7 7.22 -9.01 -22.64
C ASN A 7 7.11 -7.68 -21.88
N ILE A 8 5.99 -7.46 -21.21
CA ILE A 8 5.84 -6.36 -20.26
C ILE A 8 6.78 -6.70 -19.10
N GLN A 9 8.01 -6.17 -19.14
CA GLN A 9 8.86 -6.07 -17.96
C GLN A 9 8.16 -5.13 -16.98
N ILE A 10 7.35 -5.68 -16.10
CA ILE A 10 6.93 -4.98 -14.89
C ILE A 10 8.22 -4.78 -14.09
N GLU A 11 8.63 -3.52 -13.92
CA GLU A 11 9.79 -3.15 -13.11
C GLU A 11 9.71 -3.86 -11.75
N SER A 12 10.84 -4.44 -11.36
CA SER A 12 11.00 -5.30 -10.20
C SER A 12 10.34 -4.71 -8.95
N LEU A 13 9.25 -5.33 -8.50
CA LEU A 13 8.82 -5.25 -7.11
C LEU A 13 10.01 -5.66 -6.25
N VAL A 14 10.52 -4.70 -5.49
CA VAL A 14 11.56 -4.90 -4.49
C VAL A 14 11.00 -5.86 -3.44
N ARG A 15 11.42 -7.12 -3.49
CA ARG A 15 11.05 -8.14 -2.50
C ARG A 15 12.24 -8.48 -1.62
N ILE A 16 11.99 -8.60 -0.32
CA ILE A 16 12.92 -9.07 0.70
C ILE A 16 12.59 -10.51 1.03
N ASP A 17 13.62 -11.31 1.31
CA ASP A 17 13.43 -12.65 1.85
C ASP A 17 12.95 -12.56 3.30
N ILE A 18 11.63 -12.56 3.48
CA ILE A 18 10.95 -12.44 4.77
C ILE A 18 11.34 -13.58 5.73
N ASN A 19 11.81 -14.72 5.22
CA ASN A 19 12.25 -15.82 6.07
C ASN A 19 13.64 -15.59 6.67
N SER A 20 14.50 -14.81 5.99
CA SER A 20 15.81 -14.45 6.53
C SER A 20 15.72 -13.32 7.56
N PHE A 21 14.68 -12.49 7.55
CA PHE A 21 14.47 -11.35 8.46
C PHE A 21 13.33 -11.55 9.47
N LYS A 22 13.37 -12.65 10.24
CA LYS A 22 12.48 -12.86 11.39
C LYS A 22 13.00 -12.15 12.64
N SER A 23 12.09 -11.59 13.44
CA SER A 23 12.36 -11.21 14.83
C SER A 23 12.88 -12.42 15.60
N SER A 24 14.00 -12.29 16.32
CA SER A 24 14.43 -13.32 17.27
C SER A 24 13.50 -13.31 18.49
N ASP A 25 13.26 -14.49 19.08
CA ASP A 25 12.45 -14.64 20.31
C ASP A 25 13.16 -14.05 21.56
N GLU A 26 14.35 -13.47 21.42
CA GLU A 26 15.11 -12.80 22.48
C GLU A 26 14.81 -11.29 22.54
N VAL A 27 13.56 -10.90 22.75
CA VAL A 27 13.22 -9.48 22.99
C VAL A 27 12.46 -9.35 24.31
N SER A 28 13.21 -9.17 25.40
CA SER A 28 12.68 -8.67 26.68
C SER A 28 13.76 -8.15 27.64
N LYS A 29 14.90 -7.67 27.11
CA LYS A 29 15.82 -6.86 27.92
C LYS A 29 15.69 -5.41 27.49
N GLU A 30 15.38 -4.55 28.46
CA GLU A 30 15.38 -3.10 28.29
C GLU A 30 16.73 -2.68 27.68
N LYS A 31 16.73 -2.23 26.42
CA LYS A 31 17.95 -1.68 25.81
C LYS A 31 18.32 -0.44 26.61
N GLN A 32 19.48 -0.50 27.26
CA GLN A 32 20.00 0.58 28.09
C GLN A 32 20.34 1.83 27.26
N GLU A 33 20.51 1.67 25.95
CA GLU A 33 20.81 2.74 24.99
C GLU A 33 19.81 2.75 23.81
N ILE A 34 19.64 3.93 23.20
CA ILE A 34 18.84 4.14 21.99
C ILE A 34 19.79 4.24 20.80
N ILE A 35 19.71 3.27 19.89
CA ILE A 35 20.56 3.23 18.69
C ILE A 35 19.72 3.59 17.47
N PHE A 36 20.05 4.69 16.80
CA PHE A 36 19.55 5.01 15.48
C PHE A 36 20.49 4.45 14.43
N LEU A 37 19.97 3.66 13.47
CA LEU A 37 20.75 3.05 12.41
C LEU A 37 20.36 3.64 11.05
N PHE A 38 21.33 4.28 10.39
CA PHE A 38 21.23 4.70 9.00
C PHE A 38 21.80 3.61 8.09
N VAL A 39 20.99 3.14 7.12
CA VAL A 39 21.35 2.05 6.21
C VAL A 39 21.23 2.49 4.75
N ALA A 40 22.31 3.04 4.19
CA ALA A 40 22.37 3.39 2.78
C ALA A 40 23.81 3.65 2.30
N ARG A 41 23.99 3.70 0.97
CA ARG A 41 25.21 4.28 0.38
C ARG A 41 25.37 5.73 0.84
N LEU A 42 26.60 6.17 1.11
CA LEU A 42 26.90 7.51 1.60
C LEU A 42 26.93 8.52 0.45
N ILE A 43 25.75 8.81 -0.09
CA ILE A 43 25.53 9.81 -1.14
C ILE A 43 24.50 10.84 -0.64
N ARG A 44 24.60 12.09 -1.11
CA ARG A 44 23.71 13.18 -0.64
C ARG A 44 22.23 12.84 -0.77
N GLU A 45 21.81 12.17 -1.84
CA GLU A 45 20.40 11.83 -2.07
C GLU A 45 19.80 10.86 -1.04
N LYS A 46 20.64 10.24 -0.21
CA LYS A 46 20.19 9.43 0.94
C LYS A 46 19.95 10.27 2.21
N GLY A 47 20.14 11.59 2.13
CA GLY A 47 19.86 12.56 3.19
C GLY A 47 20.85 12.50 4.35
N ILE A 48 22.08 12.02 4.10
CA ILE A 48 23.09 11.87 5.14
C ILE A 48 23.55 13.22 5.71
N GLU A 49 23.59 14.27 4.89
CA GLU A 49 23.97 15.61 5.36
C GLU A 49 22.90 16.14 6.32
N GLU A 50 21.61 16.00 6.00
CA GLU A 50 20.51 16.38 6.89
C GLU A 50 20.48 15.55 8.17
N TYR A 51 20.84 14.26 8.08
CA TYR A 51 20.97 13.39 9.26
C TYR A 51 22.05 13.89 10.21
N ILE A 52 23.22 14.24 9.69
CA ILE A 52 24.32 14.80 10.50
C ILE A 52 23.94 16.17 11.08
N GLU A 53 23.33 17.04 10.29
CA GLU A 53 22.84 18.35 10.79
C GLU A 53 21.82 18.18 11.91
N ALA A 54 20.86 17.26 11.76
CA ALA A 54 19.88 16.96 12.80
C ALA A 54 20.53 16.45 14.10
N ILE A 55 21.57 15.61 13.98
CA ILE A 55 22.36 15.12 15.13
C ILE A 55 23.09 16.26 15.82
N LYS A 56 23.76 17.14 15.07
CA LYS A 56 24.45 18.33 15.61
C LYS A 56 23.51 19.21 16.44
N MET A 57 22.24 19.33 16.05
CA MET A 57 21.25 20.12 16.78
C MET A 57 20.83 19.51 18.13
N ILE A 58 21.08 18.22 18.37
CA ILE A 58 20.66 17.51 19.58
C ILE A 58 21.82 16.92 20.39
N GLN A 59 23.06 17.11 19.96
CA GLN A 59 24.25 16.54 20.63
C GLN A 59 24.39 16.99 22.10
N ASP A 60 23.96 18.22 22.41
CA ASP A 60 24.07 18.82 23.75
C ASP A 60 22.77 18.68 24.57
N VAL A 61 21.76 18.00 24.02
CA VAL A 61 20.48 17.79 24.71
C VAL A 61 20.63 16.64 25.71
N PRO A 62 20.38 16.85 27.00
CA PRO A 62 20.44 15.77 27.98
C PRO A 62 19.23 14.84 27.80
N PHE A 63 19.50 13.57 27.54
CA PHE A 63 18.48 12.52 27.48
C PHE A 63 18.64 11.54 28.65
N ASP A 64 17.53 10.95 29.10
CA ASP A 64 17.51 9.98 30.20
C ASP A 64 18.28 8.69 29.90
N ARG A 65 18.63 8.47 28.63
CA ARG A 65 19.30 7.27 28.13
C ARG A 65 20.40 7.67 27.14
N PRO A 66 21.53 6.95 27.10
CA PRO A 66 22.52 7.13 26.04
C PRO A 66 21.90 6.95 24.65
N VAL A 67 22.21 7.88 23.75
CA VAL A 67 21.77 7.84 22.34
C VAL A 67 22.99 7.68 21.45
N LYS A 68 22.93 6.75 20.48
CA LYS A 68 23.98 6.51 19.48
C LYS A 68 23.41 6.63 18.07
N PHE A 69 24.21 7.17 17.17
CA PHE A 69 23.89 7.30 15.76
C PHE A 69 24.90 6.46 14.96
N GLN A 70 24.42 5.36 14.39
CA GLN A 70 25.24 4.41 13.64
C GLN A 70 24.95 4.51 12.15
N ILE A 71 26.00 4.39 11.34
CA ILE A 71 25.89 4.42 9.88
C ILE A 71 26.53 3.16 9.31
N ILE A 72 25.76 2.40 8.52
CA ILE A 72 26.27 1.30 7.68
C ILE A 72 26.05 1.62 6.21
N GLY A 73 27.07 1.36 5.39
CA GLY A 73 27.03 1.58 3.95
C GLY A 73 28.37 1.99 3.35
N ASP A 74 28.48 1.80 2.04
CA ASP A 74 29.68 2.11 1.27
C ASP A 74 29.71 3.60 0.87
N LEU A 75 30.92 4.19 0.82
CA LEU A 75 31.22 5.55 0.37
C LEU A 75 30.92 5.76 -1.12
N TYR A 76 30.98 4.68 -1.91
CA TYR A 76 30.60 4.69 -3.33
C TYR A 76 31.22 5.85 -4.15
N PRO A 77 32.56 5.99 -4.15
CA PRO A 77 33.28 7.18 -4.65
C PRO A 77 33.09 7.44 -6.15
N SER A 78 32.59 6.47 -6.91
CA SER A 78 32.23 6.65 -8.32
C SER A 78 31.02 7.57 -8.54
N ASN A 79 30.25 7.86 -7.50
CA ASN A 79 29.09 8.75 -7.59
C ASN A 79 29.50 10.20 -7.32
N PRO A 80 29.15 11.17 -8.20
CA PRO A 80 29.44 12.59 -7.98
C PRO A 80 28.88 13.19 -6.68
N SER A 81 27.83 12.61 -6.11
CA SER A 81 27.22 13.04 -4.85
C SER A 81 27.71 12.25 -3.63
N ALA A 82 28.73 11.40 -3.78
CA ALA A 82 29.33 10.67 -2.68
C ALA A 82 29.92 11.61 -1.62
N ILE A 83 29.75 11.23 -0.36
CA ILE A 83 30.42 11.91 0.75
C ILE A 83 31.91 11.60 0.69
N HIS A 84 32.73 12.65 0.81
CA HIS A 84 34.19 12.50 0.82
C HIS A 84 34.67 11.85 2.12
N GLU A 85 35.71 11.02 2.03
CA GLU A 85 36.32 10.36 3.20
C GLU A 85 36.74 11.35 4.30
N ASP A 86 37.27 12.51 3.94
CA ASP A 86 37.70 13.52 4.91
C ASP A 86 36.52 14.13 5.65
N THR A 87 35.39 14.34 4.96
CA THR A 87 34.14 14.80 5.59
C THR A 87 33.61 13.75 6.57
N LEU A 88 33.62 12.47 6.18
CA LEU A 88 33.19 11.37 7.03
C LEU A 88 34.10 11.25 8.27
N LYS A 89 35.43 11.33 8.10
CA LYS A 89 36.38 11.33 9.23
C LYS A 89 36.10 12.47 10.20
N GLY A 90 35.82 13.67 9.69
CA GLY A 90 35.43 14.82 10.53
C GLY A 90 34.22 14.50 11.41
N TRP A 91 33.16 13.90 10.86
CA TRP A 91 31.97 13.53 11.65
C TRP A 91 32.26 12.47 12.73
N ILE A 92 33.17 11.54 12.45
CA ILE A 92 33.61 10.51 13.42
C ILE A 92 34.46 11.14 14.53
N GLU A 93 35.42 12.00 14.18
CA GLU A 93 36.30 12.70 15.13
C GLU A 93 35.53 13.69 16.02
N GLU A 94 34.50 14.34 15.48
CA GLU A 94 33.54 15.16 16.25
C GLU A 94 32.66 14.32 17.20
N GLY A 95 32.66 12.98 17.08
CA GLY A 95 31.88 12.07 17.93
C GLY A 95 30.38 12.05 17.60
N LEU A 96 29.97 12.55 16.43
CA LEU A 96 28.57 12.63 16.03
C LEU A 96 27.99 11.27 15.67
N ILE A 97 28.81 10.42 15.06
CA ILE A 97 28.39 9.12 14.51
C ILE A 97 29.42 8.03 14.78
N GLU A 98 28.93 6.80 14.80
CA GLU A 98 29.72 5.59 14.68
C GLU A 98 29.55 5.02 13.27
N TYR A 99 30.57 5.23 12.41
CA TYR A 99 30.59 4.66 11.07
C TYR A 99 31.10 3.22 11.12
N LEU A 100 30.25 2.30 10.68
CA LEU A 100 30.49 0.86 10.76
C LEU A 100 30.90 0.27 9.41
N GLY A 101 31.08 1.09 8.38
CA GLY A 101 31.50 0.62 7.05
C GLY A 101 30.41 -0.13 6.28
N TYR A 102 30.81 -0.79 5.20
CA TYR A 102 29.97 -1.74 4.48
C TYR A 102 29.80 -3.03 5.30
N GLN A 103 28.55 -3.49 5.43
CA GLN A 103 28.20 -4.69 6.16
C GLN A 103 27.48 -5.68 5.25
N ASN A 104 27.96 -6.93 5.20
CA ASN A 104 27.24 -8.00 4.50
C ASN A 104 26.01 -8.48 5.30
N ASP A 105 26.10 -8.44 6.63
CA ASP A 105 25.02 -8.82 7.54
C ASP A 105 24.35 -7.58 8.13
N VAL A 106 23.55 -6.89 7.32
CA VAL A 106 22.75 -5.73 7.74
C VAL A 106 21.76 -6.11 8.86
N LYS A 107 21.25 -7.35 8.84
CA LYS A 107 20.23 -7.86 9.74
C LYS A 107 20.65 -7.74 11.21
N SER A 108 21.87 -8.15 11.57
CA SER A 108 22.32 -8.11 12.96
C SER A 108 22.45 -6.68 13.52
N PHE A 109 22.66 -5.68 12.66
CA PHE A 109 22.63 -4.28 13.07
C PHE A 109 21.20 -3.75 13.22
N ILE A 110 20.29 -4.12 12.31
CA ILE A 110 18.86 -3.78 12.44
C ILE A 110 18.31 -4.37 13.76
N GLU A 111 18.62 -5.62 14.09
CA GLU A 111 18.22 -6.27 15.35
C GLU A 111 18.69 -5.51 16.60
N LYS A 112 19.94 -5.02 16.58
CA LYS A 112 20.53 -4.24 17.66
C LYS A 112 20.02 -2.80 17.70
N SER A 113 19.55 -2.25 16.60
CA SER A 113 19.00 -0.89 16.55
C SER A 113 17.69 -0.73 17.35
N SER A 114 17.45 0.50 17.80
CA SER A 114 16.18 0.93 18.39
C SER A 114 15.26 1.58 17.35
N CYS A 115 15.84 2.15 16.29
CA CYS A 115 15.13 2.73 15.16
C CYS A 115 16.02 2.74 13.90
N VAL A 116 15.43 2.51 12.73
CA VAL A 116 16.09 2.69 11.43
C VAL A 116 15.72 4.04 10.83
N VAL A 117 16.71 4.78 10.32
CA VAL A 117 16.53 6.13 9.75
C VAL A 117 16.96 6.14 8.29
N LEU A 118 16.11 6.64 7.39
CA LEU A 118 16.44 6.82 5.97
C LEU A 118 15.78 8.10 5.42
N PRO A 119 16.40 9.28 5.57
CA PRO A 119 15.84 10.55 5.10
C PRO A 119 16.10 10.79 3.60
N SER A 120 15.85 9.80 2.74
CA SER A 120 16.22 9.88 1.32
C SER A 120 15.34 10.85 0.51
N TYR A 121 15.91 11.60 -0.43
CA TYR A 121 15.16 12.59 -1.21
C TYR A 121 14.17 11.96 -2.19
N ARG A 122 14.49 10.75 -2.67
CA ARG A 122 13.66 9.97 -3.57
C ARG A 122 13.87 8.51 -3.26
N GLU A 123 12.78 7.78 -3.13
CA GLU A 123 12.82 6.37 -2.82
C GLU A 123 11.65 5.68 -3.49
N GLY A 124 11.93 4.50 -4.06
CA GLY A 124 10.89 3.57 -4.44
C GLY A 124 10.43 2.80 -3.19
N LEU A 125 10.02 1.56 -3.36
CA LEU A 125 9.82 0.69 -2.21
C LEU A 125 11.20 0.28 -1.65
N SER A 126 11.65 0.94 -0.58
CA SER A 126 13.00 0.73 -0.03
C SER A 126 13.18 -0.65 0.60
N LYS A 127 14.27 -1.33 0.22
CA LYS A 127 14.67 -2.60 0.86
C LYS A 127 14.96 -2.42 2.34
N SER A 128 15.79 -1.44 2.70
CA SER A 128 16.21 -1.27 4.10
C SER A 128 15.03 -0.91 5.02
N LEU A 129 14.04 -0.15 4.52
CA LEU A 129 12.83 0.16 5.28
C LEU A 129 11.93 -1.06 5.47
N LEU A 130 11.74 -1.86 4.42
CA LEU A 130 10.96 -3.09 4.52
C LEU A 130 11.65 -4.14 5.40
N GLU A 131 12.98 -4.27 5.34
CA GLU A 131 13.77 -5.15 6.23
C GLU A 131 13.60 -4.72 7.70
N ALA A 132 13.69 -3.42 7.97
CA ALA A 132 13.44 -2.85 9.29
C ALA A 132 12.01 -3.16 9.78
N ALA A 133 11.02 -2.95 8.91
CA ALA A 133 9.61 -3.23 9.23
C ALA A 133 9.39 -4.72 9.52
N SER A 134 9.93 -5.64 8.73
CA SER A 134 9.83 -7.10 8.96
C SER A 134 10.45 -7.53 10.29
N MET A 135 11.46 -6.80 10.77
CA MET A 135 12.14 -7.01 12.06
C MET A 135 11.55 -6.23 13.23
N GLU A 136 10.33 -5.68 13.07
CA GLU A 136 9.64 -4.90 14.09
C GLU A 136 10.47 -3.71 14.59
N ARG A 137 11.25 -3.08 13.71
CA ARG A 137 11.98 -1.85 14.03
C ARG A 137 11.16 -0.63 13.62
N PRO A 138 10.94 0.34 14.54
CA PRO A 138 10.42 1.65 14.19
C PRO A 138 11.29 2.34 13.14
N ILE A 139 10.65 3.12 12.27
CA ILE A 139 11.32 3.77 11.14
C ILE A 139 11.12 5.29 11.23
N ILE A 140 12.17 6.05 10.92
CA ILE A 140 12.06 7.46 10.55
C ILE A 140 12.49 7.59 9.10
N THR A 141 11.66 8.18 8.25
CA THR A 141 11.95 8.32 6.82
C THR A 141 11.35 9.61 6.27
N THR A 142 11.66 9.99 5.04
CA THR A 142 11.10 11.17 4.36
C THR A 142 9.67 10.99 3.86
N ASN A 143 8.95 12.09 3.73
CA ASN A 143 7.58 12.18 3.20
C ASN A 143 7.54 12.11 1.65
N VAL A 144 8.04 11.00 1.10
CA VAL A 144 8.01 10.69 -0.35
C VAL A 144 7.19 9.42 -0.62
N SER A 145 6.75 9.21 -1.87
CA SER A 145 5.80 8.15 -2.23
C SER A 145 6.21 6.76 -1.71
N GLY A 146 7.39 6.27 -2.07
CA GLY A 146 7.82 4.92 -1.68
C GLY A 146 8.09 4.76 -0.18
N CYS A 147 8.37 5.85 0.53
CA CYS A 147 8.51 5.85 1.98
C CYS A 147 7.15 5.82 2.69
N ARG A 148 6.13 6.54 2.17
CA ARG A 148 4.74 6.50 2.68
C ARG A 148 4.10 5.13 2.51
N ASP A 149 4.50 4.41 1.47
CA ASP A 149 4.06 3.02 1.30
C ASP A 149 4.50 2.18 2.52
N VAL A 150 5.70 2.38 3.05
CA VAL A 150 6.21 1.64 4.23
C VAL A 150 5.78 2.24 5.57
N VAL A 151 5.68 3.56 5.67
CA VAL A 151 5.47 4.27 6.95
C VAL A 151 4.19 5.11 6.92
N ASP A 152 3.28 4.82 7.85
CA ASP A 152 2.16 5.68 8.24
C ASP A 152 2.62 6.54 9.43
N ASP A 153 2.71 7.85 9.22
CA ASP A 153 3.24 8.81 10.19
C ASP A 153 2.51 8.72 11.55
N GLY A 154 3.30 8.63 12.63
CA GLY A 154 2.81 8.48 14.00
C GLY A 154 2.24 7.11 14.34
N VAL A 155 2.06 6.21 13.37
CA VAL A 155 1.49 4.87 13.59
C VAL A 155 2.62 3.85 13.71
N ASN A 156 3.35 3.60 12.63
CA ASN A 156 4.41 2.59 12.58
C ASN A 156 5.82 3.17 12.39
N GLY A 157 5.92 4.50 12.38
CA GLY A 157 7.15 5.26 12.24
C GLY A 157 6.84 6.75 12.18
N TYR A 158 7.83 7.57 11.85
CA TYR A 158 7.65 9.00 11.63
C TYR A 158 8.14 9.42 10.24
N LEU A 159 7.43 10.38 9.66
CA LEU A 159 7.80 11.04 8.43
C LEU A 159 8.45 12.40 8.70
N CYS A 160 9.54 12.70 8.01
CA CYS A 160 10.17 14.02 7.97
C CYS A 160 10.06 14.63 6.57
N GLU A 161 10.21 15.94 6.48
CA GLU A 161 10.18 16.63 5.19
C GLU A 161 11.49 16.44 4.44
N VAL A 162 11.41 16.43 3.10
CA VAL A 162 12.56 16.22 2.23
C VAL A 162 13.54 17.39 2.36
N GLN A 163 14.82 17.10 2.55
CA GLN A 163 15.89 18.10 2.70
C GLN A 163 15.66 19.07 3.87
N ASP A 164 15.04 18.60 4.95
CA ASP A 164 14.76 19.41 6.14
C ASP A 164 15.34 18.74 7.40
N SER A 165 16.53 19.18 7.80
CA SER A 165 17.21 18.71 9.01
C SER A 165 16.46 19.06 10.30
N TYR A 166 15.67 20.14 10.33
CA TYR A 166 14.83 20.50 11.48
C TYR A 166 13.65 19.54 11.63
N SER A 167 13.00 19.19 10.52
CA SER A 167 11.92 18.20 10.49
C SER A 167 12.44 16.83 10.93
N LEU A 168 13.58 16.38 10.39
CA LEU A 168 14.23 15.13 10.79
C LEU A 168 14.60 15.12 12.27
N ARG A 169 15.22 16.19 12.78
CA ARG A 169 15.53 16.38 14.19
C ARG A 169 14.29 16.21 15.07
N ASN A 170 13.16 16.83 14.70
CA ASN A 170 11.92 16.70 15.47
C ASN A 170 11.48 15.23 15.58
N GLN A 171 11.62 14.45 14.50
CA GLN A 171 11.26 13.03 14.54
C GLN A 171 12.26 12.19 15.34
N LEU A 172 13.56 12.53 15.32
CA LEU A 172 14.57 11.90 16.19
C LEU A 172 14.22 12.12 17.66
N ILE A 173 13.91 13.37 18.07
CA ILE A 173 13.53 13.70 19.44
C ILE A 173 12.28 12.92 19.87
N LYS A 174 11.21 12.93 19.05
CA LYS A 174 10.00 12.16 19.36
C LYS A 174 10.31 10.69 19.56
N MET A 175 11.13 10.09 18.70
CA MET A 175 11.51 8.68 18.82
C MET A 175 12.36 8.40 20.07
N ILE A 176 13.18 9.35 20.52
CA ILE A 176 13.94 9.26 21.78
C ILE A 176 12.98 9.28 22.98
N GLU A 177 12.02 10.21 22.98
CA GLU A 177 11.05 10.43 24.07
C GLU A 177 10.08 9.27 24.29
N LEU A 178 9.85 8.43 23.27
CA LEU A 178 9.05 7.21 23.43
C LEU A 178 9.64 6.28 24.49
N THR A 179 8.77 5.60 25.22
CA THR A 179 9.16 4.47 26.06
C THR A 179 9.61 3.27 25.22
N PRO A 180 10.36 2.30 25.79
CA PRO A 180 10.68 1.04 25.11
C PRO A 180 9.45 0.33 24.54
N THR A 181 8.37 0.25 25.32
CA THR A 181 7.13 -0.42 24.91
C THR A 181 6.46 0.30 23.74
N GLU A 182 6.42 1.63 23.75
CA GLU A 182 5.83 2.39 22.63
C GLU A 182 6.61 2.20 21.32
N ARG A 183 7.95 2.16 21.39
CA ARG A 183 8.79 1.82 20.24
C ARG A 183 8.54 0.39 19.77
N GLU A 184 8.45 -0.57 20.67
CA GLU A 184 8.17 -1.97 20.31
C GLU A 184 6.81 -2.11 19.62
N ASP A 185 5.76 -1.48 20.17
CA ASP A 185 4.42 -1.49 19.58
C ASP A 185 4.38 -0.78 18.23
N MET A 186 5.13 0.31 18.07
CA MET A 186 5.30 0.98 16.78
C MET A 186 5.95 0.05 15.74
N GLY A 187 7.00 -0.66 16.12
CA GLY A 187 7.65 -1.66 15.28
C GLY A 187 6.73 -2.82 14.87
N LYS A 188 5.94 -3.35 15.81
CA LYS A 188 4.91 -4.37 15.53
C LYS A 188 3.87 -3.91 14.51
N ARG A 189 3.43 -2.64 14.60
CA ARG A 189 2.54 -2.03 13.59
C ARG A 189 3.23 -1.94 12.22
N GLY A 190 4.55 -1.71 12.20
CA GLY A 190 5.41 -1.73 11.01
C GLY A 190 5.37 -3.08 10.30
N ARG A 191 5.71 -4.15 11.02
CA ARG A 191 5.64 -5.53 10.50
C ARG A 191 4.26 -5.90 10.00
N LYS A 192 3.22 -5.50 10.73
CA LYS A 192 1.83 -5.73 10.33
C LYS A 192 1.55 -5.09 8.96
N LYS A 193 1.89 -3.81 8.76
CA LYS A 193 1.71 -3.12 7.47
C LYS A 193 2.50 -3.78 6.35
N GLU A 194 3.77 -4.12 6.60
CA GLU A 194 4.66 -4.79 5.64
C GLU A 194 4.06 -6.12 5.15
N LYS A 195 3.59 -6.97 6.09
CA LYS A 195 2.93 -8.25 5.75
C LYS A 195 1.73 -8.05 4.81
N TYR A 196 1.02 -6.92 4.88
CA TYR A 196 -0.09 -6.61 3.98
C TYR A 196 0.34 -6.08 2.61
N MET A 197 1.45 -5.35 2.53
CA MET A 197 1.99 -4.88 1.24
C MET A 197 2.56 -6.02 0.39
N ASN A 198 3.14 -7.04 1.03
CA ASN A 198 3.69 -8.21 0.32
C ASN A 198 2.60 -9.18 -0.22
N LEU A 199 1.32 -8.90 0.02
CA LEU A 199 0.18 -9.62 -0.55
C LEU A 199 -0.07 -9.21 -2.00
N THR A 200 0.86 -9.53 -2.88
CA THR A 200 0.71 -9.35 -4.33
C THR A 200 0.15 -10.63 -4.97
N HIS A 201 -0.65 -10.49 -6.03
CA HIS A 201 -1.16 -11.60 -6.84
C HIS A 201 -0.08 -12.33 -7.66
N LEU A 202 1.19 -12.25 -7.25
CA LEU A 202 2.34 -12.83 -7.94
C LEU A 202 3.16 -13.69 -6.97
N ASP A 203 3.55 -14.89 -7.36
CA ASP A 203 4.47 -15.77 -6.63
C ASP A 203 5.94 -15.35 -6.75
N GLU A 204 6.83 -16.09 -6.11
CA GLU A 204 8.29 -15.87 -6.09
C GLU A 204 8.95 -15.87 -7.48
N ASN A 205 8.27 -16.40 -8.50
CA ASN A 205 8.72 -16.46 -9.89
C ASN A 205 7.96 -15.48 -10.80
N ASN A 206 7.27 -14.48 -10.25
CA ASN A 206 6.39 -13.56 -11.00
C ASN A 206 5.23 -14.25 -11.74
N LYS A 207 4.80 -15.43 -11.30
CA LYS A 207 3.61 -16.08 -11.85
C LYS A 207 2.37 -15.68 -11.04
N PRO A 208 1.19 -15.58 -11.68
CA PRO A 208 -0.04 -15.29 -10.95
C PRO A 208 -0.28 -16.28 -9.81
N LYS A 209 -0.56 -15.77 -8.61
CA LYS A 209 -1.02 -16.55 -7.46
C LYS A 209 -2.24 -15.91 -6.81
N MET A 210 -3.11 -16.75 -6.28
CA MET A 210 -4.10 -16.33 -5.31
C MET A 210 -3.38 -16.06 -3.98
N VAL A 211 -3.66 -14.93 -3.35
CA VAL A 211 -3.05 -14.54 -2.08
C VAL A 211 -3.68 -15.36 -0.95
N ASP A 212 -2.88 -15.95 -0.07
CA ASP A 212 -3.42 -16.58 1.14
C ASP A 212 -3.95 -15.52 2.11
N VAL A 213 -5.20 -15.67 2.52
CA VAL A 213 -5.89 -14.76 3.45
C VAL A 213 -6.18 -15.42 4.79
N SER A 214 -5.63 -16.61 5.06
CA SER A 214 -5.98 -17.43 6.22
C SER A 214 -5.71 -16.76 7.58
N ASP A 215 -4.63 -15.99 7.68
CA ASP A 215 -4.23 -15.26 8.89
C ASP A 215 -5.01 -13.96 9.13
N LYS A 216 -5.92 -13.58 8.22
CA LYS A 216 -6.67 -12.34 8.36
C LYS A 216 -7.91 -12.56 9.21
N ASP A 217 -8.20 -11.60 10.08
CA ASP A 217 -9.43 -11.59 10.85
C ASP A 217 -10.66 -11.47 9.93
N GLU A 218 -11.73 -12.16 10.31
CA GLU A 218 -13.03 -12.01 9.67
C GLU A 218 -13.73 -10.74 10.18
N THR A 219 -13.92 -9.80 9.28
CA THR A 219 -14.65 -8.56 9.54
C THR A 219 -15.86 -8.44 8.62
N THR A 220 -16.84 -7.62 9.00
CA THR A 220 -17.86 -7.18 8.04
C THR A 220 -17.18 -6.37 6.96
N ARG A 221 -17.52 -6.65 5.70
CA ARG A 221 -16.96 -5.98 4.53
C ARG A 221 -18.07 -5.61 3.58
N ILE A 222 -18.02 -4.38 3.10
CA ILE A 222 -19.02 -3.82 2.20
C ILE A 222 -18.30 -3.14 1.04
N ALA A 223 -18.83 -3.28 -0.16
CA ALA A 223 -18.45 -2.46 -1.30
C ALA A 223 -19.70 -2.01 -2.04
N VAL A 224 -19.67 -0.76 -2.52
CA VAL A 224 -20.66 -0.19 -3.42
C VAL A 224 -19.95 0.22 -4.70
N ALA A 225 -20.41 -0.29 -5.83
CA ALA A 225 -19.95 0.13 -7.15
C ALA A 225 -21.12 0.72 -7.93
N SER A 226 -20.83 1.63 -8.85
CA SER A 226 -21.82 2.17 -9.79
C SER A 226 -21.29 2.19 -11.21
N GLY A 227 -22.21 2.32 -12.18
CA GLY A 227 -21.89 2.53 -13.59
C GLY A 227 -23.11 3.02 -14.36
N VAL A 228 -22.87 3.62 -15.53
CA VAL A 228 -23.91 4.23 -16.36
C VAL A 228 -23.90 3.61 -17.75
N ILE A 229 -25.09 3.34 -18.28
CA ILE A 229 -25.28 3.07 -19.72
C ILE A 229 -26.06 4.21 -20.36
N GLU A 230 -25.45 4.83 -21.36
CA GLU A 230 -26.07 5.83 -22.23
C GLU A 230 -26.65 5.15 -23.45
N ILE A 231 -27.86 5.54 -23.82
CA ILE A 231 -28.64 4.98 -24.92
C ILE A 231 -29.34 6.11 -25.69
N SER A 232 -29.86 5.81 -26.87
CA SER A 232 -30.71 6.72 -27.63
C SER A 232 -32.04 6.99 -26.93
N GLN A 233 -32.64 8.14 -27.21
CA GLN A 233 -33.97 8.49 -26.69
C GLN A 233 -35.02 7.44 -27.08
N GLU A 234 -34.95 6.90 -28.31
CA GLU A 234 -35.85 5.85 -28.78
C GLU A 234 -35.75 4.59 -27.91
N ALA A 235 -34.53 4.15 -27.59
CA ALA A 235 -34.32 2.99 -26.73
C ALA A 235 -34.76 3.27 -25.28
N TYR A 236 -34.52 4.48 -24.78
CA TYR A 236 -34.97 4.91 -23.45
C TYR A 236 -36.48 4.86 -23.31
N ASP A 237 -37.20 5.48 -24.25
CA ASP A 237 -38.66 5.52 -24.27
C ASP A 237 -39.24 4.11 -24.37
N ALA A 238 -38.59 3.22 -25.13
CA ALA A 238 -39.00 1.81 -25.24
C ALA A 238 -38.88 1.04 -23.91
N VAL A 239 -37.88 1.35 -23.08
CA VAL A 239 -37.73 0.76 -21.74
C VAL A 239 -38.77 1.32 -20.78
N VAL A 240 -38.90 2.65 -20.69
CA VAL A 240 -39.83 3.32 -19.76
C VAL A 240 -41.28 2.95 -20.05
N SER A 241 -41.64 2.84 -21.34
CA SER A 241 -42.97 2.40 -21.77
C SER A 241 -43.21 0.89 -21.70
N ASN A 242 -42.21 0.10 -21.29
CA ASN A 242 -42.23 -1.38 -21.32
C ASN A 242 -42.60 -1.97 -22.70
N SER A 243 -42.18 -1.31 -23.79
CA SER A 243 -42.48 -1.74 -25.17
C SER A 243 -41.31 -2.46 -25.85
N ALA A 244 -40.21 -2.73 -25.12
CA ALA A 244 -39.07 -3.47 -25.63
C ALA A 244 -39.44 -4.92 -26.02
N LYS A 245 -39.05 -5.34 -27.24
CA LYS A 245 -39.40 -6.65 -27.81
C LYS A 245 -38.88 -7.86 -27.01
N LYS A 246 -37.82 -7.69 -26.22
CA LYS A 246 -37.13 -8.77 -25.48
C LYS A 246 -37.66 -8.96 -24.05
N GLY A 247 -38.64 -8.18 -23.60
CA GLY A 247 -39.22 -8.29 -22.26
C GLY A 247 -38.68 -7.25 -21.26
N PRO A 248 -38.80 -7.51 -19.95
CA PRO A 248 -38.59 -6.52 -18.88
C PRO A 248 -37.10 -6.23 -18.65
N VAL A 249 -36.56 -5.27 -19.40
CA VAL A 249 -35.12 -4.95 -19.48
C VAL A 249 -34.47 -4.73 -18.11
N LEU A 250 -35.06 -3.84 -17.28
CA LEU A 250 -34.48 -3.44 -16.01
C LEU A 250 -34.49 -4.58 -14.99
N GLN A 251 -35.56 -5.37 -14.94
CA GLN A 251 -35.68 -6.53 -14.04
C GLN A 251 -34.70 -7.64 -14.44
N THR A 252 -34.52 -7.89 -15.75
CA THR A 252 -33.51 -8.83 -16.23
C THR A 252 -32.10 -8.36 -15.86
N ALA A 253 -31.81 -7.07 -15.98
CA ALA A 253 -30.53 -6.49 -15.58
C ALA A 253 -30.25 -6.63 -14.08
N VAL A 254 -31.27 -6.46 -13.22
CA VAL A 254 -31.15 -6.68 -11.77
C VAL A 254 -30.77 -8.13 -11.45
N ILE A 255 -31.45 -9.10 -12.06
CA ILE A 255 -31.15 -10.52 -11.84
C ILE A 255 -29.73 -10.85 -12.33
N ALA A 256 -29.37 -10.34 -13.52
CA ALA A 256 -28.04 -10.55 -14.08
C ALA A 256 -26.94 -9.93 -13.22
N ALA A 257 -27.15 -8.74 -12.66
CA ALA A 257 -26.22 -8.12 -11.72
C ALA A 257 -26.01 -8.98 -10.47
N ILE A 258 -27.09 -9.48 -9.86
CA ILE A 258 -27.02 -10.37 -8.69
C ILE A 258 -26.26 -11.67 -9.02
N GLN A 259 -26.53 -12.26 -10.19
CA GLN A 259 -25.84 -13.47 -10.63
C GLN A 259 -24.36 -13.21 -10.93
N GLY A 260 -24.04 -12.11 -11.63
CA GLY A 260 -22.68 -11.68 -11.93
C GLY A 260 -21.86 -11.48 -10.67
N THR A 261 -22.40 -10.78 -9.67
CA THR A 261 -21.78 -10.61 -8.35
C THR A 261 -21.43 -11.95 -7.71
N LYS A 262 -22.33 -12.95 -7.76
CA LYS A 262 -22.07 -14.28 -7.18
C LYS A 262 -21.08 -15.13 -7.98
N GLN A 263 -20.89 -14.84 -9.26
CA GLN A 263 -19.99 -15.58 -10.17
C GLN A 263 -18.61 -14.92 -10.30
N THR A 264 -18.32 -13.88 -9.50
CA THR A 264 -17.08 -13.10 -9.61
C THR A 264 -15.82 -13.95 -9.59
N SER A 265 -15.69 -14.90 -8.66
CA SER A 265 -14.51 -15.78 -8.58
C SER A 265 -14.38 -16.77 -9.74
N THR A 266 -15.47 -17.06 -10.45
CA THR A 266 -15.44 -17.84 -11.70
C THR A 266 -14.92 -17.00 -12.87
N LEU A 267 -15.19 -15.69 -12.86
CA LEU A 267 -14.88 -14.77 -13.95
C LEU A 267 -13.52 -14.09 -13.79
N ILE A 268 -13.16 -13.71 -12.56
CA ILE A 268 -11.93 -13.00 -12.22
C ILE A 268 -10.93 -13.99 -11.64
N PRO A 269 -9.86 -14.39 -12.38
CA PRO A 269 -9.10 -15.60 -12.09
C PRO A 269 -8.49 -15.70 -10.68
N MET A 270 -8.09 -14.58 -10.07
CA MET A 270 -7.39 -14.57 -8.78
C MET A 270 -8.27 -14.16 -7.60
N CYS A 271 -9.58 -13.97 -7.81
CA CYS A 271 -10.53 -13.71 -6.73
C CYS A 271 -10.82 -14.98 -5.93
N HIS A 272 -10.89 -14.83 -4.61
CA HIS A 272 -11.33 -15.92 -3.74
C HIS A 272 -12.81 -16.22 -3.95
N PRO A 273 -13.25 -17.48 -3.79
CA PRO A 273 -14.68 -17.77 -3.66
C PRO A 273 -15.21 -17.19 -2.34
N LEU A 274 -16.23 -16.34 -2.43
CA LEU A 274 -16.79 -15.62 -1.28
C LEU A 274 -18.26 -15.97 -1.04
N MET A 275 -18.59 -16.27 0.20
CA MET A 275 -19.97 -16.49 0.65
C MET A 275 -20.61 -15.14 0.98
N LEU A 276 -21.18 -14.51 -0.04
CA LEU A 276 -21.87 -13.23 0.09
C LEU A 276 -23.09 -13.35 1.00
N THR A 277 -23.21 -12.43 1.97
CA THR A 277 -24.36 -12.38 2.89
C THR A 277 -25.49 -11.52 2.34
N SER A 278 -25.19 -10.52 1.51
CA SER A 278 -26.19 -9.69 0.84
C SER A 278 -25.66 -9.09 -0.46
N VAL A 279 -26.53 -9.02 -1.45
CA VAL A 279 -26.33 -8.26 -2.68
C VAL A 279 -27.57 -7.41 -2.88
N LYS A 280 -27.40 -6.09 -2.99
CA LYS A 280 -28.47 -5.15 -3.31
C LYS A 280 -28.14 -4.43 -4.61
N THR A 281 -29.14 -4.19 -5.42
CA THR A 281 -29.01 -3.53 -6.73
C THR A 281 -30.02 -2.39 -6.79
N GLU A 282 -29.57 -1.22 -7.23
CA GLU A 282 -30.41 -0.03 -7.38
C GLU A 282 -30.24 0.51 -8.81
N LEU A 283 -31.37 0.80 -9.46
CA LEU A 283 -31.40 1.40 -10.79
C LEU A 283 -32.01 2.79 -10.70
N GLU A 284 -31.34 3.74 -11.33
CA GLU A 284 -31.77 5.12 -11.45
C GLU A 284 -31.92 5.47 -12.93
N GLU A 285 -33.05 6.05 -13.28
CA GLU A 285 -33.33 6.55 -14.63
C GLU A 285 -32.67 7.92 -14.82
N LEU A 286 -32.04 8.16 -15.97
CA LEU A 286 -31.38 9.42 -16.30
C LEU A 286 -31.99 10.06 -17.56
N PRO A 287 -33.14 10.77 -17.46
CA PRO A 287 -33.82 11.31 -18.65
C PRO A 287 -33.00 12.38 -19.40
N ALA A 288 -32.25 13.21 -18.66
CA ALA A 288 -31.41 14.27 -19.26
C ALA A 288 -30.19 13.72 -20.01
N LEU A 289 -29.83 12.46 -19.73
CA LEU A 289 -28.74 11.72 -20.34
C LEU A 289 -29.29 10.33 -20.66
N PRO A 290 -30.14 10.21 -21.71
CA PRO A 290 -31.05 9.08 -21.89
C PRO A 290 -30.31 7.77 -21.63
N GLY A 291 -30.66 7.12 -20.52
CA GLY A 291 -29.79 6.10 -19.93
C GLY A 291 -30.19 5.70 -18.52
N PHE A 292 -29.39 4.80 -17.96
CA PHE A 292 -29.62 4.23 -16.63
C PHE A 292 -28.31 4.15 -15.86
N LYS A 293 -28.37 4.50 -14.57
CA LYS A 293 -27.30 4.23 -13.61
C LYS A 293 -27.66 2.99 -12.81
N LEU A 294 -26.74 2.04 -12.76
CA LEU A 294 -26.85 0.84 -11.93
C LEU A 294 -25.83 0.92 -10.80
N SER A 295 -26.31 0.73 -9.58
CA SER A 295 -25.49 0.62 -8.38
C SER A 295 -25.65 -0.78 -7.77
N VAL A 296 -24.53 -1.39 -7.34
CA VAL A 296 -24.52 -2.69 -6.67
C VAL A 296 -23.80 -2.58 -5.35
N ARG A 297 -24.46 -2.97 -4.26
CA ARG A 297 -23.89 -3.11 -2.91
C ARG A 297 -23.71 -4.58 -2.57
N ALA A 298 -22.47 -5.01 -2.44
CA ALA A 298 -22.10 -6.35 -1.99
C ALA A 298 -21.68 -6.32 -0.51
N LYS A 299 -22.07 -7.34 0.26
CA LYS A 299 -21.72 -7.47 1.67
C LYS A 299 -21.39 -8.91 2.02
N LEU A 300 -20.38 -9.09 2.88
CA LEU A 300 -20.09 -10.36 3.55
C LEU A 300 -19.48 -10.14 4.94
N LYS A 301 -19.29 -11.24 5.67
CA LYS A 301 -18.35 -11.32 6.79
C LYS A 301 -17.23 -12.27 6.38
N GLY A 302 -15.98 -11.80 6.37
CA GLY A 302 -14.87 -12.59 5.82
C GLY A 302 -13.53 -11.86 5.79
N ARG A 303 -12.56 -12.52 5.18
CA ARG A 303 -11.13 -12.19 5.29
C ARG A 303 -10.59 -11.29 4.17
N THR A 304 -11.34 -11.15 3.09
CA THR A 304 -10.98 -10.32 1.92
C THR A 304 -12.16 -9.45 1.49
N GLY A 305 -11.86 -8.36 0.78
CA GLY A 305 -12.84 -7.38 0.32
C GLY A 305 -13.82 -7.93 -0.72
N VAL A 306 -14.83 -7.11 -1.04
CA VAL A 306 -15.92 -7.44 -1.98
C VAL A 306 -16.07 -6.42 -3.12
N GLU A 307 -15.00 -5.67 -3.39
CA GLU A 307 -14.95 -4.64 -4.43
C GLU A 307 -15.22 -5.24 -5.80
N MET A 308 -14.61 -6.39 -6.09
CA MET A 308 -14.74 -7.09 -7.36
C MET A 308 -16.15 -7.64 -7.55
N GLU A 309 -16.81 -8.10 -6.49
CA GLU A 309 -18.19 -8.57 -6.54
C GLU A 309 -19.16 -7.45 -6.90
N ALA A 310 -18.97 -6.26 -6.32
CA ALA A 310 -19.78 -5.09 -6.65
C ALA A 310 -19.54 -4.62 -8.10
N LEU A 311 -18.27 -4.47 -8.52
CA LEU A 311 -17.89 -4.04 -9.88
C LEU A 311 -18.35 -5.03 -10.95
N THR A 312 -18.21 -6.33 -10.70
CA THR A 312 -18.67 -7.38 -11.61
C THR A 312 -20.20 -7.35 -11.75
N GLY A 313 -20.92 -7.16 -10.64
CA GLY A 313 -22.37 -7.00 -10.64
C GLY A 313 -22.85 -5.85 -11.52
N VAL A 314 -22.27 -4.66 -11.34
CA VAL A 314 -22.56 -3.49 -12.19
C VAL A 314 -22.29 -3.81 -13.65
N SER A 315 -21.11 -4.35 -13.95
CA SER A 315 -20.68 -4.63 -15.33
C SER A 315 -21.63 -5.59 -16.03
N VAL A 316 -21.98 -6.71 -15.38
CA VAL A 316 -22.89 -7.72 -15.95
C VAL A 316 -24.31 -7.17 -16.11
N GLY A 317 -24.80 -6.38 -15.15
CA GLY A 317 -26.10 -5.74 -15.24
C GLY A 317 -26.18 -4.76 -16.42
N LEU A 318 -25.18 -3.89 -16.61
CA LEU A 318 -25.13 -2.95 -17.73
C LEU A 318 -24.97 -3.65 -19.08
N LEU A 319 -24.14 -4.70 -19.17
CA LEU A 319 -24.03 -5.55 -20.36
C LEU A 319 -25.36 -6.23 -20.70
N THR A 320 -26.16 -6.56 -19.70
CA THR A 320 -27.49 -7.13 -19.90
C THR A 320 -28.46 -6.11 -20.48
N ILE A 321 -28.45 -4.86 -19.99
CA ILE A 321 -29.23 -3.77 -20.61
C ILE A 321 -28.82 -3.62 -22.08
N TYR A 322 -27.51 -3.65 -22.35
CA TYR A 322 -27.00 -3.58 -23.72
C TYR A 322 -27.56 -4.72 -24.59
N ASP A 323 -27.46 -5.99 -24.16
CA ASP A 323 -27.99 -7.12 -24.94
C ASP A 323 -29.48 -6.99 -25.22
N MET A 324 -30.24 -6.50 -24.24
CA MET A 324 -31.69 -6.35 -24.33
C MET A 324 -32.10 -5.24 -25.31
N LEU A 325 -31.25 -4.24 -25.54
CA LEU A 325 -31.54 -3.06 -26.36
C LEU A 325 -30.80 -2.99 -27.70
N LYS A 326 -29.78 -3.83 -27.95
CA LYS A 326 -28.92 -3.79 -29.16
C LYS A 326 -29.64 -3.91 -30.51
N ALA A 327 -30.93 -4.27 -30.50
CA ALA A 327 -31.76 -4.30 -31.70
C ALA A 327 -32.36 -2.93 -32.05
N ILE A 328 -32.53 -2.05 -31.07
CA ILE A 328 -33.03 -0.68 -31.21
C ILE A 328 -31.84 0.27 -31.36
N ASP A 329 -30.84 0.13 -30.48
CA ASP A 329 -29.67 1.00 -30.46
C ASP A 329 -28.39 0.19 -30.32
N LYS A 330 -27.45 0.34 -31.26
CA LYS A 330 -26.12 -0.29 -31.19
C LYS A 330 -25.02 0.67 -30.73
N GLY A 331 -25.30 1.97 -30.70
CA GLY A 331 -24.38 3.03 -30.32
C GLY A 331 -24.31 3.28 -28.81
N MET A 332 -24.98 2.46 -28.00
CA MET A 332 -24.99 2.58 -26.54
C MET A 332 -23.57 2.54 -25.96
N VAL A 333 -23.36 3.32 -24.89
CA VAL A 333 -22.05 3.44 -24.24
C VAL A 333 -22.17 3.09 -22.77
N ILE A 334 -21.41 2.09 -22.32
CA ILE A 334 -21.22 1.79 -20.90
C ILE A 334 -20.01 2.59 -20.41
N LYS A 335 -20.18 3.38 -19.36
CA LYS A 335 -19.11 4.22 -18.79
C LYS A 335 -19.21 4.34 -17.28
N THR A 336 -18.14 4.87 -16.70
CA THR A 336 -18.06 5.21 -15.27
C THR A 336 -18.32 3.99 -14.37
N VAL A 337 -17.90 2.79 -14.80
CA VAL A 337 -17.92 1.61 -13.92
C VAL A 337 -16.81 1.77 -12.90
N GLN A 338 -17.18 2.00 -11.65
CA GLN A 338 -16.22 2.38 -10.61
C GLN A 338 -16.70 2.02 -9.20
N LEU A 339 -15.75 1.96 -8.27
CA LEU A 339 -16.03 1.83 -6.84
C LEU A 339 -16.43 3.19 -6.27
N GLU A 340 -17.52 3.22 -5.50
CA GLU A 340 -18.05 4.42 -4.81
C GLU A 340 -17.70 4.40 -3.33
N GLU A 341 -17.88 3.24 -2.70
CA GLU A 341 -17.65 3.06 -1.26
C GLU A 341 -17.06 1.67 -0.99
N LYS A 342 -16.19 1.59 0.01
CA LYS A 342 -15.76 0.35 0.63
C LYS A 342 -15.66 0.57 2.14
N GLU A 343 -16.18 -0.39 2.89
CA GLU A 343 -16.07 -0.41 4.34
C GLU A 343 -15.43 -1.72 4.81
N GLY A 344 -14.54 -1.60 5.80
CA GLY A 344 -13.92 -2.72 6.47
C GLY A 344 -12.71 -3.33 5.76
N GLY A 345 -11.93 -4.06 6.55
CA GLY A 345 -10.63 -4.56 6.14
C GLY A 345 -9.48 -3.66 6.56
N VAL A 346 -8.27 -4.10 6.24
CA VAL A 346 -7.05 -3.51 6.76
C VAL A 346 -6.66 -2.22 6.04
N SER A 347 -6.99 -2.12 4.75
CA SER A 347 -6.72 -0.94 3.93
C SER A 347 -7.58 0.27 4.31
N GLY A 348 -8.40 0.17 5.36
CA GLY A 348 -9.35 1.19 5.75
C GLY A 348 -10.56 1.30 4.82
N ASP A 349 -11.40 2.26 5.16
CA ASP A 349 -12.60 2.61 4.41
C ASP A 349 -12.23 3.55 3.25
N PHE A 350 -12.98 3.47 2.17
CA PHE A 350 -12.86 4.34 1.01
C PHE A 350 -14.23 4.91 0.67
N ARG A 351 -14.27 6.21 0.37
CA ARG A 351 -15.42 6.91 -0.23
C ARG A 351 -14.90 7.85 -1.29
N ARG A 352 -15.55 7.84 -2.46
CA ARG A 352 -15.20 8.67 -3.61
C ARG A 352 -15.46 10.15 -3.38
#